data_AF-A0A1F9MMN9-F1
#
_entry.id   AF-A0A1F9MMN9-F1
#
_cell.length_a   1.000
_cell.length_b   1.000
_cell.length_c   1.000
_cell.angle_alpha   90.00
_cell.angle_beta   90.00
_cell.angle_gamma   90.00
#
_symmetry.space_group_name_H-M   'P 1'
#
loop_
_entity.id
_entity.type
_entity.pdbx_description
1 polymer ?
#
loop_
_entity_poly.entity_id
_entity_poly.type
_entity_poly.pdbx_seq_one_letter_code
_entity_poly.pdbx_strand_id
1 'polypeptide(L)'
;MQGKPGRKRWYEAYVPFVVRSVESQIAWLIAAFHKGVLSPQEITPYIRLLLTEDSPGKQDELVELFRQLDEDILAKILLAADIHECPKLLSLISQPTVLHALIALGKCPAPYEKSPQHIVHKVFNAIYDCSEGLLKDAVTALRQQGEVPTHFEADYERFREIIEDQKLLSSLFPKAKIERGR
;
A
#
# COMPACT_ATOMS: atom_id res chain seq x y z
N MET A 1 -25.89 2.63 39.36
CA MET A 1 -24.54 2.74 38.78
C MET A 1 -24.67 3.21 37.34
N GLN A 2 -24.36 4.48 37.07
CA GLN A 2 -24.36 5.00 35.70
C GLN A 2 -23.14 4.42 34.98
N GLY A 3 -23.38 3.56 33.99
CA GLY A 3 -22.32 3.04 33.13
C GLY A 3 -21.65 4.19 32.39
N LYS A 4 -20.32 4.30 32.51
CA LYS A 4 -19.53 5.20 31.67
C LYS A 4 -19.90 4.94 30.20
N PRO A 5 -20.20 5.96 29.38
CA PRO A 5 -20.39 5.73 27.95
C PRO A 5 -19.09 5.13 27.41
N GLY A 6 -19.17 3.87 26.95
CA GLY A 6 -18.04 3.22 26.30
C GLY A 6 -17.59 4.08 25.13
N ARG A 7 -16.28 4.35 25.03
CA ARG A 7 -15.71 5.01 23.85
C ARG A 7 -16.14 4.19 22.63
N LYS A 8 -17.04 4.75 21.81
CA LYS A 8 -17.40 4.18 20.51
C LYS A 8 -16.11 3.93 19.74
N ARG A 9 -15.89 2.70 19.30
CA ARG A 9 -14.70 2.37 18.51
C ARG A 9 -14.78 3.14 17.19
N TRP A 10 -13.67 3.68 16.69
CA TRP A 10 -13.65 4.58 15.53
C TRP A 10 -14.31 3.97 14.27
N TYR A 11 -14.28 2.64 14.15
CA TYR A 11 -14.87 1.91 13.03
C TYR A 11 -16.40 1.76 13.13
N GLU A 12 -17.04 2.10 14.26
CA GLU A 12 -18.50 1.99 14.43
C GLU A 12 -19.28 2.90 13.48
N ALA A 13 -18.67 4.02 13.05
CA ALA A 13 -19.24 4.89 12.00
C ALA A 13 -19.25 4.23 10.61
N TYR A 14 -18.46 3.19 10.42
CA TYR A 14 -18.25 2.50 9.15
C TYR A 14 -18.91 1.11 9.12
N VAL A 15 -19.71 0.76 10.14
CA VAL A 15 -20.43 -0.52 10.23
C VAL A 15 -21.18 -0.86 8.94
N PRO A 16 -21.89 0.07 8.27
CA PRO A 16 -22.57 -0.24 7.00
C PRO A 16 -21.65 -0.69 5.87
N PHE A 17 -20.36 -0.38 5.94
CA PHE A 17 -19.34 -0.86 5.00
C PHE A 17 -18.74 -2.19 5.45
N VAL A 18 -18.42 -2.33 6.74
CA VAL A 18 -17.78 -3.54 7.29
C VAL A 18 -18.69 -4.77 7.17
N VAL A 19 -20.01 -4.61 7.28
CA VAL A 19 -20.97 -5.74 7.17
C VAL A 19 -21.23 -6.22 5.74
N ARG A 20 -20.64 -5.57 4.72
CA ARG A 20 -20.79 -5.95 3.31
C ARG A 20 -19.82 -7.08 2.94
N SER A 21 -20.15 -7.84 1.89
CA SER A 21 -19.17 -8.72 1.23
C SER A 21 -18.02 -7.91 0.65
N VAL A 22 -16.86 -8.55 0.41
CA VAL A 22 -15.67 -7.89 -0.18
C VAL A 22 -16.00 -7.31 -1.55
N GLU A 23 -16.70 -8.06 -2.39
CA GLU A 23 -17.21 -7.60 -3.68
C GLU A 23 -18.07 -6.32 -3.53
N SER A 24 -18.99 -6.30 -2.57
CA SER A 24 -19.84 -5.13 -2.30
C SER A 24 -19.05 -3.94 -1.73
N GLN A 25 -17.96 -4.17 -1.01
CA GLN A 25 -17.04 -3.13 -0.55
C GLN A 25 -16.29 -2.50 -1.73
N ILE A 26 -15.77 -3.31 -2.65
CA ILE A 26 -15.08 -2.84 -3.85
C ILE A 26 -16.05 -2.10 -4.78
N ALA A 27 -17.25 -2.65 -5.03
CA ALA A 27 -18.27 -1.98 -5.83
C ALA A 27 -18.65 -0.61 -5.26
N TRP A 28 -18.71 -0.49 -3.93
CA TRP A 28 -18.95 0.81 -3.29
C TRP A 28 -17.78 1.78 -3.49
N LEU A 29 -16.53 1.33 -3.38
CA LEU A 29 -15.35 2.18 -3.64
C LEU A 29 -15.36 2.70 -5.08
N ILE A 30 -15.62 1.82 -6.05
CA ILE A 30 -15.74 2.19 -7.47
C ILE A 30 -16.83 3.25 -7.65
N ALA A 31 -18.01 3.03 -7.05
CA ALA A 31 -19.10 4.00 -7.12
C ALA A 31 -18.75 5.34 -6.45
N ALA A 32 -18.01 5.32 -5.33
CA ALA A 32 -17.55 6.52 -4.65
C ALA A 32 -16.58 7.32 -5.52
N PHE A 33 -15.63 6.66 -6.17
CA PHE A 33 -14.70 7.29 -7.11
C PHE A 33 -15.41 7.87 -8.33
N HIS A 34 -16.36 7.14 -8.93
CA HIS A 34 -17.11 7.65 -10.08
C HIS A 34 -17.98 8.86 -9.74
N LYS A 35 -18.59 8.88 -8.55
CA LYS A 35 -19.41 10.01 -8.12
C LYS A 35 -18.59 11.23 -7.71
N GLY A 36 -17.33 11.04 -7.32
CA GLY A 36 -16.44 12.13 -6.89
C GLY A 36 -16.96 12.89 -5.66
N VAL A 37 -17.83 12.26 -4.86
CA VAL A 37 -18.51 12.90 -3.72
C VAL A 37 -17.69 12.87 -2.43
N LEU A 38 -16.67 12.01 -2.37
CA LEU A 38 -15.76 11.89 -1.24
C LEU A 38 -14.35 12.30 -1.68
N SER A 39 -13.68 13.07 -0.84
CA SER A 39 -12.25 13.35 -0.97
C SER A 39 -11.44 12.07 -0.73
N PRO A 40 -10.19 11.99 -1.25
CA PRO A 40 -9.30 10.86 -0.99
C PRO A 40 -9.15 10.54 0.51
N GLN A 41 -9.07 11.57 1.36
CA GLN A 41 -8.93 11.44 2.81
C GLN A 41 -10.17 10.83 3.48
N GLU A 42 -11.36 11.08 2.92
CA GLU A 42 -12.59 10.45 3.39
C GLU A 42 -12.69 8.98 2.95
N ILE A 43 -12.01 8.61 1.87
CA ILE A 43 -11.98 7.23 1.35
C ILE A 43 -10.93 6.37 2.09
N THR A 44 -9.83 6.95 2.57
CA THR A 44 -8.73 6.25 3.25
C THR A 44 -9.19 5.25 4.33
N PRO A 45 -10.12 5.58 5.26
CA PRO A 45 -10.57 4.64 6.29
C PRO A 45 -11.24 3.39 5.73
N TYR A 46 -11.93 3.50 4.59
CA TYR A 46 -12.59 2.38 3.94
C TYR A 46 -11.59 1.42 3.30
N ILE A 47 -10.52 1.96 2.68
CA ILE A 47 -9.43 1.15 2.14
C ILE A 47 -8.70 0.43 3.29
N ARG A 48 -8.40 1.15 4.38
CA ARG A 48 -7.82 0.53 5.58
C ARG A 48 -8.68 -0.62 6.09
N LEU A 49 -10.00 -0.42 6.22
CA LEU A 49 -10.93 -1.45 6.68
C LEU A 49 -11.02 -2.65 5.72
N LEU A 50 -11.05 -2.41 4.40
CA LEU A 50 -11.01 -3.47 3.38
C LEU A 50 -9.81 -4.39 3.61
N LEU A 51 -8.66 -3.81 3.95
CA LEU A 51 -7.39 -4.50 4.15
C LEU A 51 -7.15 -5.02 5.59
N THR A 52 -8.01 -4.71 6.57
CA THR A 52 -7.76 -4.98 8.00
C THR A 52 -7.95 -6.46 8.39
N GLU A 53 -8.74 -7.24 7.66
CA GLU A 53 -8.96 -8.65 7.99
C GLU A 53 -8.07 -9.57 7.16
N ASP A 54 -7.23 -10.36 7.83
CA ASP A 54 -6.34 -11.35 7.25
C ASP A 54 -6.89 -12.77 7.43
N SER A 55 -8.13 -13.01 7.02
CA SER A 55 -8.55 -14.41 6.80
C SER A 55 -7.99 -14.86 5.44
N PRO A 56 -7.38 -16.06 5.34
CA PRO A 56 -6.80 -16.53 4.08
C PRO A 56 -7.79 -16.48 2.91
N GLY A 57 -9.06 -16.84 3.15
CA GLY A 57 -10.11 -16.78 2.13
C GLY A 57 -10.43 -15.36 1.63
N LYS A 58 -10.32 -14.34 2.48
CA LYS A 58 -10.53 -12.94 2.08
C LYS A 58 -9.37 -12.44 1.22
N GLN A 59 -8.14 -12.86 1.51
CA GLN A 59 -6.99 -12.44 0.73
C GLN A 59 -7.06 -12.98 -0.70
N ASP A 60 -7.42 -14.25 -0.86
CA ASP A 60 -7.60 -14.86 -2.19
C ASP A 60 -8.74 -14.18 -2.97
N GLU A 61 -9.86 -13.90 -2.30
CA GLU A 61 -10.98 -13.15 -2.89
C GLU A 61 -10.56 -11.74 -3.34
N LEU A 62 -9.79 -11.01 -2.51
CA LEU A 62 -9.26 -9.70 -2.87
C LEU A 62 -8.34 -9.76 -4.10
N VAL A 63 -7.48 -10.77 -4.20
CA VAL A 63 -6.58 -10.94 -5.37
C VAL A 63 -7.39 -11.15 -6.64
N GLU A 64 -8.41 -12.00 -6.61
CA GLU A 64 -9.26 -12.27 -7.77
C GLU A 64 -10.09 -11.04 -8.18
N LEU A 65 -10.61 -10.28 -7.21
CA LEU A 65 -11.35 -9.05 -7.48
C LEU A 65 -10.44 -7.93 -8.01
N PHE A 66 -9.25 -7.75 -7.44
CA PHE A 66 -8.30 -6.73 -7.88
C PHE A 66 -7.77 -7.00 -9.29
N ARG A 67 -7.64 -8.27 -9.70
CA ARG A 67 -7.25 -8.63 -11.07
C ARG A 67 -8.25 -8.15 -12.12
N GLN A 68 -9.51 -7.97 -11.74
CA GLN A 68 -10.59 -7.54 -12.64
C GLN A 68 -10.76 -6.02 -12.71
N LEU A 69 -10.02 -5.26 -11.90
CA LEU A 69 -10.12 -3.81 -11.87
C LEU A 69 -9.28 -3.18 -12.97
N ASP A 70 -9.83 -2.14 -13.60
CA ASP A 70 -9.10 -1.32 -14.55
C ASP A 70 -7.97 -0.53 -13.85
N GLU A 71 -6.88 -0.26 -14.58
CA GLU A 71 -5.72 0.50 -14.10
C GLU A 71 -6.14 1.83 -13.46
N ASP A 72 -7.11 2.51 -14.05
CA ASP A 72 -7.61 3.80 -13.58
C ASP A 72 -8.24 3.73 -12.18
N ILE A 73 -8.91 2.62 -11.86
CA ILE A 73 -9.49 2.36 -10.54
C ILE A 73 -8.40 1.98 -9.54
N LEU A 74 -7.45 1.13 -9.95
CA LEU A 74 -6.31 0.74 -9.12
C LEU A 74 -5.47 1.95 -8.71
N ALA A 75 -5.21 2.87 -9.65
CA ALA A 75 -4.55 4.14 -9.40
C ALA A 75 -5.33 4.99 -8.38
N LYS A 76 -6.66 5.11 -8.51
CA LYS A 76 -7.50 5.84 -7.55
C LYS A 76 -7.49 5.23 -6.15
N ILE A 77 -7.50 3.89 -6.05
CA ILE A 77 -7.36 3.19 -4.77
C ILE A 77 -6.01 3.51 -4.13
N LEU A 78 -4.90 3.38 -4.87
CA LEU A 78 -3.57 3.74 -4.36
C LEU A 78 -3.45 5.22 -3.99
N LEU A 79 -4.07 6.12 -4.76
CA LEU A 79 -4.09 7.56 -4.47
C LEU A 79 -4.87 7.88 -3.19
N ALA A 80 -5.97 7.19 -2.91
CA ALA A 80 -6.76 7.39 -1.69
C ALA A 80 -6.20 6.64 -0.47
N ALA A 81 -5.36 5.64 -0.69
CA ALA A 81 -4.67 4.91 0.38
C ALA A 81 -3.61 5.77 1.08
N ASP A 82 -3.40 5.49 2.36
CA ASP A 82 -2.26 6.01 3.11
C ASP A 82 -1.04 5.10 2.87
N ILE A 83 0.16 5.57 3.21
CA ILE A 83 1.42 4.89 2.86
C ILE A 83 1.51 3.48 3.44
N HIS A 84 0.83 3.24 4.57
CA HIS A 84 0.83 1.95 5.27
C HIS A 84 0.11 0.85 4.48
N GLU A 85 -0.88 1.22 3.66
CA GLU A 85 -1.68 0.31 2.87
C GLU A 85 -1.02 -0.01 1.52
N CYS A 86 -0.11 0.85 1.02
CA CYS A 86 0.55 0.68 -0.28
C CYS A 86 1.23 -0.68 -0.47
N PRO A 87 2.01 -1.24 0.49
CA PRO A 87 2.63 -2.54 0.30
C PRO A 87 1.62 -3.67 0.05
N LYS A 88 0.51 -3.67 0.80
CA LYS A 88 -0.55 -4.69 0.65
C LYS A 88 -1.35 -4.49 -0.62
N LEU A 89 -1.60 -3.24 -1.04
CA LEU A 89 -2.27 -2.96 -2.30
C LEU A 89 -1.43 -3.39 -3.50
N LEU A 90 -0.12 -3.11 -3.49
CA LEU A 90 0.78 -3.53 -4.55
C LEU A 90 0.84 -5.05 -4.69
N SER A 91 0.77 -5.81 -3.59
CA SER A 91 0.74 -7.27 -3.65
C SER A 91 -0.60 -7.84 -4.15
N LEU A 92 -1.69 -7.07 -4.12
CA LEU A 92 -2.98 -7.45 -4.70
C LEU A 92 -3.06 -7.18 -6.21
N ILE A 93 -2.26 -6.24 -6.72
CA ILE A 93 -2.24 -5.88 -8.13
C ILE A 93 -1.40 -6.90 -8.90
N SER A 94 -2.02 -7.63 -9.82
CA SER A 94 -1.35 -8.70 -10.58
C SER A 94 -0.23 -8.21 -11.50
N GLN A 95 -0.37 -7.01 -12.06
CA GLN A 95 0.63 -6.38 -12.94
C GLN A 95 0.78 -4.90 -12.59
N PRO A 96 1.55 -4.56 -11.54
CA PRO A 96 1.76 -3.17 -11.17
C PRO A 96 2.51 -2.42 -12.28
N THR A 97 2.04 -1.22 -12.61
CA THR A 97 2.63 -0.36 -13.64
C THR A 97 3.49 0.72 -13.01
N VAL A 98 4.27 1.43 -13.83
CA VAL A 98 5.09 2.58 -13.38
C VAL A 98 4.21 3.63 -12.69
N LEU A 99 2.98 3.84 -13.16
CA LEU A 99 2.02 4.73 -12.53
C LEU A 99 1.70 4.31 -11.09
N HIS A 100 1.40 3.03 -10.86
CA HIS A 100 1.14 2.51 -9.51
C HIS A 100 2.33 2.68 -8.58
N ALA A 101 3.53 2.39 -9.07
CA ALA A 101 4.76 2.56 -8.31
C ALA A 101 5.03 4.04 -7.99
N LEU A 102 4.84 4.95 -8.95
CA LEU A 102 4.97 6.40 -8.74
C LEU A 102 4.02 6.92 -7.66
N ILE A 103 2.75 6.50 -7.72
CA ILE A 103 1.75 6.89 -6.70
C ILE A 103 2.21 6.44 -5.31
N ALA A 104 2.71 5.20 -5.18
CA ALA A 104 3.17 4.66 -3.91
C ALA A 104 4.44 5.37 -3.41
N LEU A 105 5.40 5.65 -4.29
CA LEU A 105 6.65 6.36 -3.96
C LEU A 105 6.42 7.83 -3.58
N GLY A 106 5.39 8.48 -4.14
CA GLY A 106 5.02 9.85 -3.80
C GLY A 106 4.34 9.99 -2.43
N LYS A 107 3.99 8.88 -1.76
CA LYS A 107 3.39 8.94 -0.43
C LYS A 107 4.43 9.31 0.62
N CYS A 108 4.03 10.21 1.52
CA CYS A 108 4.84 10.59 2.67
C CYS A 108 4.21 10.04 3.95
N PRO A 109 4.99 9.42 4.86
CA PRO A 109 4.54 9.11 6.20
C PRO A 109 4.06 10.38 6.92
N ALA A 110 3.05 10.23 7.78
CA ALA A 110 2.55 11.33 8.59
C ALA A 110 3.63 11.83 9.59
N PRO A 111 3.62 13.12 10.00
CA PRO A 111 4.65 13.68 10.88
C PRO A 111 4.75 13.04 12.27
N TYR A 112 3.69 12.38 12.72
CA TYR A 112 3.62 11.70 14.02
C TYR A 112 4.12 10.24 13.96
N GLU A 113 4.50 9.75 12.79
CA GLU A 113 4.98 8.39 12.61
C GLU A 113 6.31 8.18 13.35
N LYS A 114 6.42 7.07 14.09
CA LYS A 114 7.60 6.80 14.94
C LYS A 114 8.79 6.32 14.11
N SER A 115 8.52 5.60 13.03
CA SER A 115 9.54 4.98 12.17
C SER A 115 9.24 5.23 10.68
N PRO A 116 9.25 6.50 10.21
CA PRO A 116 8.85 6.86 8.85
C PRO A 116 9.70 6.14 7.79
N GLN A 117 11.03 6.07 8.00
CA GLN A 117 11.96 5.38 7.11
C GLN A 117 11.62 3.90 6.93
N HIS A 118 11.16 3.23 7.99
CA HIS A 118 10.79 1.82 7.91
C HIS A 118 9.58 1.59 6.99
N ILE A 119 8.62 2.50 7.00
CA ILE A 119 7.42 2.41 6.14
C ILE A 119 7.78 2.72 4.69
N VAL A 120 8.61 3.74 4.45
CA VAL A 120 9.16 4.02 3.12
C VAL A 120 9.92 2.81 2.58
N HIS A 121 10.76 2.17 3.39
CA HIS A 121 11.45 0.94 3.01
C HIS A 121 10.49 -0.23 2.70
N LYS A 122 9.36 -0.34 3.40
CA LYS A 122 8.33 -1.35 3.08
C LYS A 122 7.72 -1.10 1.71
N VAL A 123 7.49 0.16 1.33
CA VAL A 123 7.02 0.52 -0.01
C VAL A 123 8.07 0.19 -1.07
N PHE A 124 9.34 0.54 -0.86
CA PHE A 124 10.42 0.16 -1.79
C PHE A 124 10.51 -1.35 -1.99
N ASN A 125 10.49 -2.12 -0.89
CA ASN A 125 10.50 -3.58 -0.97
C ASN A 125 9.29 -4.13 -1.72
N ALA A 126 8.09 -3.60 -1.48
CA ALA A 126 6.89 -4.06 -2.17
C ALA A 126 6.99 -3.86 -3.69
N ILE A 127 7.50 -2.72 -4.15
CA ILE A 127 7.71 -2.45 -5.58
C ILE A 127 8.82 -3.35 -6.14
N TYR A 128 9.94 -3.49 -5.41
CA TYR A 128 11.06 -4.34 -5.81
C TYR A 128 10.65 -5.82 -5.93
N ASP A 129 9.82 -6.31 -5.02
CA ASP A 129 9.30 -7.68 -5.01
C ASP A 129 8.36 -7.94 -6.19
N CYS A 130 7.68 -6.91 -6.72
CA CYS A 130 6.98 -7.01 -7.99
C CYS A 130 7.97 -7.12 -9.16
N SER A 131 8.96 -6.22 -9.21
CA SER A 131 10.07 -6.26 -10.17
C SER A 131 11.14 -5.22 -9.82
N GLU A 132 12.42 -5.61 -9.84
CA GLU A 132 13.54 -4.67 -9.73
C GLU A 132 13.50 -3.61 -10.85
N GLY A 133 13.09 -4.00 -12.07
CA GLY A 133 12.96 -3.09 -13.21
C GLY A 133 11.88 -2.03 -12.97
N LEU A 134 10.73 -2.43 -12.41
CA LEU A 134 9.64 -1.51 -12.09
C LEU A 134 10.08 -0.42 -11.11
N LEU A 135 10.84 -0.77 -10.07
CA LEU A 135 11.36 0.21 -9.12
C LEU A 135 12.32 1.20 -9.80
N LYS A 136 13.22 0.71 -10.67
CA LYS A 136 14.18 1.55 -11.41
C LYS A 136 13.47 2.53 -12.34
N ASP A 137 12.47 2.06 -13.08
CA ASP A 137 11.69 2.88 -14.00
C ASP A 137 10.88 3.94 -13.25
N ALA A 138 10.24 3.57 -12.14
CA ALA A 138 9.48 4.50 -11.30
C ALA A 138 10.37 5.57 -10.64
N VAL A 139 11.53 5.20 -10.11
CA VAL A 139 12.51 6.16 -9.55
C VAL A 139 12.98 7.14 -10.63
N THR A 140 13.26 6.64 -11.83
CA THR A 140 13.68 7.48 -12.96
C THR A 140 12.58 8.47 -13.35
N ALA A 141 11.34 8.00 -13.48
CA ALA A 141 10.19 8.84 -13.77
C ALA A 141 9.93 9.88 -12.67
N LEU A 142 10.06 9.51 -11.39
CA LEU A 142 9.87 10.42 -10.26
C LEU A 142 10.90 11.56 -10.30
N ARG A 143 12.18 11.23 -10.55
CA ARG A 143 13.25 12.21 -10.71
C ARG A 143 13.01 13.17 -11.88
N GLN A 144 12.47 12.66 -12.99
CA GLN A 144 12.16 13.47 -14.17
C GLN A 144 10.97 14.42 -13.94
N GLN A 145 9.99 14.03 -13.12
CA GLN A 145 8.85 14.88 -12.77
C GLN A 145 9.23 16.04 -11.83
N GLY A 146 10.37 15.94 -11.13
CA GLY A 146 10.85 16.97 -10.21
C GLY A 146 10.11 17.06 -8.87
N GLU A 147 9.04 16.29 -8.69
CA GLU A 147 8.25 16.20 -7.46
C GLU A 147 8.74 15.07 -6.54
N VAL A 148 10.05 15.09 -6.25
CA VAL A 148 10.70 14.08 -5.41
C VAL A 148 10.50 14.44 -3.93
N PRO A 149 10.03 13.52 -3.06
CA PRO A 149 9.94 13.78 -1.63
C PRO A 149 11.29 14.18 -1.02
N THR A 150 11.30 15.09 -0.04
CA THR A 150 12.50 15.74 0.51
C THR A 150 13.64 14.79 0.93
N HIS A 151 13.32 13.57 1.36
CA HIS A 151 14.28 12.57 1.82
C HIS A 151 14.45 11.36 0.89
N PHE A 152 13.74 11.36 -0.24
CA PHE A 152 13.65 10.21 -1.12
C PHE A 152 15.01 9.69 -1.60
N GLU A 153 15.92 10.57 -2.03
CA GLU A 153 17.23 10.14 -2.55
C GLU A 153 18.07 9.43 -1.49
N ALA A 154 18.07 9.95 -0.26
CA ALA A 154 18.78 9.35 0.85
C ALA A 154 18.15 7.98 1.24
N ASP A 155 16.82 7.91 1.28
CA ASP A 155 16.10 6.68 1.59
C ASP A 155 16.28 5.61 0.48
N TYR A 156 16.28 6.02 -0.79
CA TYR A 156 16.46 5.14 -1.93
C TYR A 156 17.89 4.58 -2.01
N GLU A 157 18.91 5.41 -1.78
CA GLU A 157 20.30 4.93 -1.80
C GLU A 157 20.55 3.95 -0.64
N ARG A 158 20.05 4.26 0.57
CA ARG A 158 20.08 3.33 1.70
C ARG A 158 19.36 2.02 1.39
N PHE A 159 18.22 2.08 0.71
CA PHE A 159 17.51 0.88 0.28
C PHE A 159 18.37 0.04 -0.70
N ARG A 160 19.06 0.68 -1.65
CA ARG A 160 19.96 -0.01 -2.58
C ARG A 160 21.11 -0.72 -1.86
N GLU A 161 21.77 -0.05 -0.92
CA GLU A 161 22.81 -0.65 -0.07
C GLU A 161 22.29 -1.92 0.63
N ILE A 162 21.11 -1.85 1.23
CA ILE A 162 20.47 -2.99 1.91
C ILE A 162 20.25 -4.16 0.93
N ILE A 163 19.77 -3.90 -0.29
CA ILE A 163 19.54 -4.94 -1.30
C ILE A 163 20.86 -5.55 -1.79
N GLU A 164 21.90 -4.74 -1.97
CA GLU A 164 23.24 -5.20 -2.36
C GLU A 164 23.86 -6.10 -1.27
N ASP A 165 23.75 -5.70 -0.01
CA ASP A 165 24.17 -6.51 1.14
C ASP A 165 23.39 -7.83 1.21
N GLN A 166 22.07 -7.80 0.98
CA GLN A 166 21.26 -9.02 0.94
C GLN A 166 21.66 -9.95 -0.21
N LYS A 167 21.94 -9.40 -1.40
CA LYS A 167 22.44 -10.16 -2.55
C LYS A 167 23.79 -10.80 -2.22
N LEU A 168 24.72 -10.05 -1.63
CA LEU A 168 26.01 -10.57 -1.18
C LEU A 168 25.84 -11.70 -0.15
N LEU A 169 25.07 -11.48 0.91
CA LEU A 169 24.81 -12.50 1.95
C LEU A 169 24.17 -13.76 1.37
N SER A 170 23.21 -13.63 0.47
CA SER A 170 22.57 -14.77 -0.20
C SER A 170 23.55 -15.56 -1.07
N SER A 171 24.53 -14.89 -1.68
CA SER A 171 25.59 -15.53 -2.47
C SER A 171 26.60 -16.27 -1.60
N LEU A 172 26.91 -15.75 -0.41
CA LEU A 172 27.86 -16.34 0.54
C LEU A 172 27.24 -17.50 1.33
N PHE A 173 25.93 -17.44 1.59
CA PHE A 173 25.18 -18.42 2.39
C PHE A 173 23.92 -18.91 1.67
N PRO A 174 24.04 -19.66 0.54
CA PRO A 174 22.90 -20.05 -0.28
C PRO A 174 21.89 -21.00 0.42
N LYS A 175 22.28 -21.62 1.55
CA LYS A 175 21.40 -22.49 2.36
C LYS A 175 20.74 -21.77 3.54
N ALA A 176 21.14 -20.55 3.86
CA ALA A 176 20.47 -19.75 4.87
C ALA A 176 19.18 -19.20 4.24
N LYS A 177 18.04 -19.81 4.54
CA LYS A 177 16.75 -19.17 4.27
C LYS A 177 16.72 -17.88 5.07
N ILE A 178 16.92 -16.75 4.41
CA ILE A 178 16.62 -15.44 4.97
C ILE A 178 15.10 -15.41 5.10
N GLU A 179 14.59 -15.72 6.29
CA GLU A 179 13.18 -15.55 6.62
C GLU A 179 12.86 -14.06 6.49
N ARG A 180 12.23 -13.69 5.37
CA ARG A 180 11.68 -12.35 5.19
C ARG A 180 10.59 -12.18 6.25
N GLY A 181 10.89 -11.39 7.30
CA GLY A 181 9.96 -11.10 8.39
C GLY A 181 8.65 -10.55 7.85
N ARG A 182 7.58 -11.31 8.06
CA ARG A 182 6.18 -10.90 7.86
C ARG A 182 5.78 -9.90 8.94
#